data_AF-A0A925GBA4-F1
#
_entry.id   AF-A0A925GBA4-F1
#
_cell.length_a   1.000
_cell.length_b   1.000
_cell.length_c   1.000
_cell.angle_alpha   90.00
_cell.angle_beta   90.00
_cell.angle_gamma   90.00
#
_symmetry.space_group_name_H-M   'P 1'
#
loop_
_entity.id
_entity.type
_entity.pdbx_description
1 polymer ?
#
loop_
_entity_poly.entity_id
_entity_poly.type
_entity_poly.pdbx_seq_one_letter_code
_entity_poly.pdbx_strand_id
1 'polypeptide(L)'
;MGDKVILYREATKNWIHDIKMDSIKGLLADGRQWRVEEYHFNFEREITAIDVKNKTITLNAPIVMNLDKNYGGGAIYKYSFDGRINNIGIQNLRMVSSYKGPNDENHGWNAIIFKNAEHCWVNKVSSLYFGYSCVNIAYTSKNITVQNSSCLDAISIIMGGRRYSFNCNGQLNLFKNCVTRNGRHDYVTGGGVCGPNVFTNCSSTLAHSDSGPHHRWATGTLYDNIVTDGEINIQDRGPSGTGHGWAGAFQVFWNCTAKSMICQQPPMALNWNIAPKTVQGKPWIERPNSIWEGVGEKNVYPKSLYDAQVKERIRSGNHKPREN
;
A
#
# COMPACT_ATOMS: atom_id res chain seq x y z
N MET A 1 15.41 24.96 3.49
CA MET A 1 14.00 24.49 3.58
C MET A 1 13.49 24.33 2.15
N GLY A 2 12.62 23.36 1.87
CA GLY A 2 12.13 23.05 0.51
C GLY A 2 13.00 22.06 -0.27
N ASP A 3 14.17 21.67 0.25
CA ASP A 3 15.05 20.71 -0.40
C ASP A 3 14.38 19.33 -0.47
N LYS A 4 14.33 18.77 -1.69
CA LYS A 4 13.94 17.39 -1.94
C LYS A 4 15.05 16.45 -1.48
N VAL A 5 14.69 15.49 -0.62
CA VAL A 5 15.62 14.53 -0.02
C VAL A 5 15.12 13.09 -0.10
N ILE A 6 16.04 12.14 -0.25
CA ILE A 6 15.79 10.72 0.01
C ILE A 6 16.29 10.45 1.42
N LEU A 7 15.39 10.02 2.29
CA LEU A 7 15.76 9.32 3.51
C LEU A 7 15.90 7.84 3.15
N TYR A 8 17.13 7.39 3.14
CA TYR A 8 17.52 6.03 2.80
C TYR A 8 17.61 5.20 4.07
N ARG A 9 16.92 4.07 4.08
CA ARG A 9 17.07 3.04 5.11
C ARG A 9 17.67 1.81 4.45
N GLU A 10 18.87 1.45 4.91
CA GLU A 10 19.58 0.28 4.42
C GLU A 10 18.98 -1.02 4.98
N ALA A 11 18.88 -2.09 4.17
CA ALA A 11 18.72 -3.43 4.71
C ALA A 11 20.10 -4.02 5.02
N THR A 12 20.21 -4.80 6.10
CA THR A 12 21.43 -5.54 6.44
C THR A 12 21.14 -7.03 6.48
N LYS A 13 22.19 -7.86 6.42
CA LYS A 13 22.08 -9.31 6.62
C LYS A 13 21.41 -9.64 7.95
N ASN A 14 21.83 -8.95 9.02
CA ASN A 14 21.24 -9.14 10.35
C ASN A 14 19.75 -8.82 10.35
N TRP A 15 19.33 -7.74 9.68
CA TRP A 15 17.90 -7.41 9.59
C TRP A 15 17.11 -8.51 8.90
N ILE A 16 17.56 -8.98 7.73
CA ILE A 16 16.89 -10.07 6.98
C ILE A 16 16.84 -11.37 7.82
N HIS A 17 17.93 -11.68 8.53
CA HIS A 17 18.02 -12.83 9.42
C HIS A 17 17.04 -12.76 10.60
N ASP A 18 16.91 -11.59 11.22
CA ASP A 18 16.06 -11.39 12.39
C ASP A 18 14.58 -11.44 12.02
N ILE A 19 14.22 -10.97 10.82
CA ILE A 19 12.85 -11.15 10.29
C ILE A 19 12.62 -12.54 9.68
N LYS A 20 13.64 -13.42 9.67
CA LYS A 20 13.61 -14.81 9.16
C LYS A 20 13.32 -14.94 7.67
N MET A 21 13.69 -13.92 6.89
CA MET A 21 13.47 -13.91 5.44
C MET A 21 14.66 -14.46 4.64
N ASP A 22 15.73 -14.86 5.33
CA ASP A 22 16.82 -15.69 4.81
C ASP A 22 16.56 -17.21 4.95
N SER A 23 15.44 -17.59 5.57
CA SER A 23 15.16 -18.96 6.00
C SER A 23 13.70 -19.39 5.77
N ILE A 24 13.07 -18.82 4.74
CA ILE A 24 11.73 -19.21 4.26
C ILE A 24 11.75 -20.69 3.87
N LYS A 25 10.86 -21.49 4.47
CA LYS A 25 10.75 -22.93 4.20
C LYS A 25 9.79 -23.21 3.05
N GLY A 26 10.04 -24.30 2.32
CA GLY A 26 9.12 -24.81 1.29
C GLY A 26 9.05 -23.98 0.02
N LEU A 27 10.13 -23.25 -0.32
CA LEU A 27 10.22 -22.48 -1.55
C LEU A 27 9.98 -23.39 -2.78
N LEU A 28 9.27 -22.83 -3.77
CA LEU A 28 9.10 -23.44 -5.08
C LEU A 28 10.44 -23.47 -5.85
N ALA A 29 10.48 -24.16 -6.99
CA ALA A 29 11.71 -24.31 -7.79
C ALA A 29 12.31 -22.96 -8.24
N ASP A 30 11.48 -21.96 -8.48
CA ASP A 30 11.85 -20.58 -8.80
C ASP A 30 11.84 -19.64 -7.58
N GLY A 31 11.60 -20.19 -6.39
CA GLY A 31 11.57 -19.48 -5.12
C GLY A 31 12.97 -19.15 -4.62
N ARG A 32 13.08 -18.03 -3.89
CA ARG A 32 14.34 -17.61 -3.28
C ARG A 32 14.14 -16.91 -1.94
N GLN A 33 15.19 -16.95 -1.14
CA GLN A 33 15.31 -16.13 0.07
C GLN A 33 15.47 -14.66 -0.28
N TRP A 34 15.17 -13.79 0.68
CA TRP A 34 15.34 -12.35 0.52
C TRP A 34 16.82 -12.00 0.46
N ARG A 35 17.20 -11.19 -0.52
CA ARG A 35 18.58 -10.69 -0.65
C ARG A 35 18.64 -9.24 -0.22
N VAL A 36 19.70 -8.88 0.49
CA VAL A 36 19.85 -7.59 1.16
C VAL A 36 19.67 -6.42 0.17
N GLU A 37 20.27 -6.55 -1.01
CA GLU A 37 20.27 -5.54 -2.08
C GLU A 37 18.87 -5.17 -2.61
N GLU A 38 17.85 -5.96 -2.29
CA GLU A 38 16.48 -5.79 -2.78
C GLU A 38 15.57 -5.02 -1.82
N TYR A 39 16.04 -4.77 -0.59
CA TYR A 39 15.22 -4.21 0.49
C TYR A 39 15.83 -2.95 1.10
N HIS A 40 16.49 -2.17 0.26
CA HIS A 40 16.80 -0.79 0.59
C HIS A 40 15.57 0.09 0.37
N PHE A 41 15.20 0.90 1.36
CA PHE A 41 13.97 1.69 1.33
C PHE A 41 14.31 3.18 1.12
N ASN A 42 13.70 3.76 0.09
CA ASN A 42 13.91 5.14 -0.32
C ASN A 42 12.66 5.98 -0.03
N PHE A 43 12.65 6.65 1.11
CA PHE A 43 11.57 7.56 1.49
C PHE A 43 11.86 8.95 0.91
N GLU A 44 11.12 9.32 -0.13
CA GLU A 44 11.24 10.64 -0.72
C GLU A 44 10.48 11.66 0.13
N ARG A 45 11.19 12.65 0.65
CA ARG A 45 10.67 13.69 1.55
C ARG A 45 11.15 15.08 1.13
N GLU A 46 10.62 16.08 1.82
CA GLU A 46 11.04 17.48 1.70
C GLU A 46 11.39 18.01 3.09
N ILE A 47 12.48 18.77 3.20
CA ILE A 47 12.89 19.40 4.45
C ILE A 47 12.02 20.63 4.72
N THR A 48 11.23 20.60 5.79
CA THR A 48 10.34 21.71 6.20
C THR A 48 10.97 22.62 7.23
N ALA A 49 11.93 22.15 8.02
CA ALA A 49 12.69 22.97 8.97
C ALA A 49 14.10 22.40 9.19
N ILE A 50 15.05 23.28 9.53
CA ILE A 50 16.42 22.92 9.90
C ILE A 50 16.76 23.64 11.20
N ASP A 51 17.09 22.87 12.23
CA ASP A 51 17.65 23.35 13.48
C ASP A 51 19.13 22.97 13.54
N VAL A 52 19.98 23.93 13.18
CA VAL A 52 21.44 23.73 13.12
C VAL A 52 22.02 23.50 14.52
N LYS A 53 21.46 24.15 15.55
CA LYS A 53 21.95 24.04 16.92
C LYS A 53 21.75 22.64 17.46
N ASN A 54 20.58 22.07 17.23
CA ASN A 54 20.23 20.72 17.70
C ASN A 54 20.56 19.61 16.68
N LYS A 55 21.09 19.97 15.51
CA LYS A 55 21.38 19.06 14.38
C LYS A 55 20.16 18.24 13.96
N THR A 56 19.00 18.92 13.94
CA THR A 56 17.71 18.31 13.62
C THR A 56 17.18 18.87 12.31
N ILE A 57 16.59 18.01 11.50
CA ILE A 57 15.77 18.39 10.35
C ILE A 57 14.35 17.90 10.57
N THR A 58 13.38 18.65 10.07
CA THR A 58 11.98 18.24 10.03
C THR A 58 11.61 17.90 8.59
N LEU A 59 10.90 16.78 8.41
CA LEU A 59 10.44 16.31 7.11
C LEU A 59 8.94 16.55 6.95
N ASN A 60 8.49 16.73 5.71
CA ASN A 60 7.11 17.01 5.38
C ASN A 60 6.11 15.86 5.65
N ALA A 61 6.60 14.64 5.85
CA ALA A 61 5.77 13.47 6.15
C ALA A 61 6.54 12.47 7.02
N PRO A 62 5.85 11.74 7.92
CA PRO A 62 6.50 10.75 8.77
C PRO A 62 7.07 9.58 7.95
N ILE A 63 8.00 8.86 8.57
CA ILE A 63 8.41 7.52 8.18
C ILE A 63 8.00 6.57 9.30
N VAL A 64 7.59 5.36 8.95
CA VAL A 64 7.11 4.37 9.94
C VAL A 64 8.14 3.29 10.23
N MET A 65 9.17 3.16 9.39
CA MET A 65 10.22 2.17 9.56
C MET A 65 11.31 2.71 10.48
N ASN A 66 11.79 1.87 11.39
CA ASN A 66 12.84 2.21 12.34
C ASN A 66 14.20 2.43 11.64
N LEU A 67 14.95 3.43 12.11
CA LEU A 67 16.31 3.74 11.69
C LEU A 67 17.33 3.24 12.71
N ASP A 68 17.16 2.01 13.17
CA ASP A 68 18.04 1.39 14.16
C ASP A 68 19.45 1.19 13.58
N LYS A 69 20.46 1.67 14.30
CA LYS A 69 21.88 1.56 13.91
C LYS A 69 22.34 0.10 13.80
N ASN A 70 21.72 -0.83 14.53
CA ASN A 70 22.01 -2.27 14.43
C ASN A 70 21.64 -2.84 13.06
N TYR A 71 20.74 -2.15 12.33
CA TYR A 71 20.28 -2.53 10.99
C TYR A 71 20.69 -1.51 9.92
N GLY A 72 21.85 -0.85 10.10
CA GLY A 72 22.40 0.09 9.13
C GLY A 72 21.95 1.54 9.33
N GLY A 73 20.97 1.79 10.20
CA GLY A 73 20.49 3.13 10.48
C GLY A 73 19.80 3.78 9.28
N GLY A 74 20.08 5.07 9.07
CA GLY A 74 19.55 5.82 7.94
C GLY A 74 20.53 6.88 7.45
N ALA A 75 20.44 7.17 6.16
CA ALA A 75 21.18 8.25 5.51
C ALA A 75 20.19 9.22 4.85
N ILE A 76 20.65 10.45 4.61
CA ILE A 76 19.89 11.45 3.87
C ILE A 76 20.68 11.96 2.69
N TYR A 77 20.05 11.98 1.53
CA TYR A 77 20.64 12.46 0.29
C TYR A 77 19.75 13.55 -0.29
N LYS A 78 20.35 14.64 -0.78
CA LYS A 78 19.63 15.50 -1.72
C LYS A 78 19.39 14.72 -3.00
N TYR A 79 18.22 14.89 -3.62
CA TYR A 79 17.94 14.30 -4.92
C TYR A 79 17.22 15.27 -5.84
N SER A 80 17.45 15.08 -7.13
CA SER A 80 16.62 15.62 -8.21
C SER A 80 15.97 14.46 -8.97
N PHE A 81 14.85 14.74 -9.63
CA PHE A 81 14.20 13.80 -10.54
C PHE A 81 13.74 14.58 -11.77
N ASP A 82 14.66 14.76 -12.70
CA ASP A 82 14.41 15.53 -13.91
C ASP A 82 13.40 14.79 -14.80
N GLY A 83 12.44 15.53 -15.36
CA GLY A 83 11.40 14.96 -16.23
C GLY A 83 10.29 14.19 -15.49
N ARG A 84 10.19 14.27 -14.15
CA ARG A 84 9.05 13.70 -13.43
C ARG A 84 7.75 14.41 -13.81
N ILE A 85 6.81 13.65 -14.36
CA ILE A 85 5.49 14.15 -14.77
C ILE A 85 4.76 14.66 -13.54
N ASN A 86 4.10 15.81 -13.61
CA ASN A 86 3.39 16.35 -12.47
C ASN A 86 2.13 17.13 -12.85
N ASN A 87 1.23 17.29 -11.87
CA ASN A 87 0.00 18.08 -12.00
C ASN A 87 -0.95 17.58 -13.11
N ILE A 88 -1.09 16.25 -13.24
CA ILE A 88 -2.02 15.63 -14.19
C ILE A 88 -3.33 15.22 -13.50
N GLY A 89 -4.46 15.65 -14.06
CA GLY A 89 -5.79 15.22 -13.65
C GLY A 89 -6.48 14.36 -14.71
N ILE A 90 -7.07 13.24 -14.30
CA ILE A 90 -7.89 12.39 -15.18
C ILE A 90 -9.27 12.23 -14.55
N GLN A 91 -10.33 12.64 -15.25
CA GLN A 91 -11.66 12.63 -14.65
C GLN A 91 -12.84 12.42 -15.59
N ASN A 92 -13.94 11.93 -15.03
CA ASN A 92 -15.23 11.76 -15.70
C ASN A 92 -15.14 10.88 -16.95
N LEU A 93 -14.43 9.75 -16.85
CA LEU A 93 -14.22 8.81 -17.96
C LEU A 93 -14.78 7.44 -17.64
N ARG A 94 -15.35 6.80 -18.67
CA ARG A 94 -15.60 5.37 -18.69
C ARG A 94 -14.66 4.73 -19.71
N MET A 95 -13.75 3.89 -19.22
CA MET A 95 -12.78 3.17 -20.03
C MET A 95 -13.22 1.72 -20.16
N VAL A 96 -13.25 1.20 -21.39
CA VAL A 96 -13.72 -0.16 -21.68
C VAL A 96 -12.68 -0.84 -22.57
N SER A 97 -12.13 -1.97 -22.12
CA SER A 97 -11.25 -2.79 -22.95
C SER A 97 -12.09 -3.76 -23.78
N SER A 98 -11.81 -3.88 -25.09
CA SER A 98 -12.38 -4.93 -25.95
C SER A 98 -11.67 -6.26 -25.69
N TYR A 99 -12.40 -7.38 -25.68
CA TYR A 99 -11.85 -8.72 -25.42
C TYR A 99 -12.65 -9.78 -26.18
N LYS A 100 -12.08 -10.97 -26.36
CA LYS A 100 -12.68 -12.08 -27.13
C LYS A 100 -13.36 -13.16 -26.27
N GLY A 101 -13.02 -13.26 -24.99
CA GLY A 101 -13.58 -14.26 -24.08
C GLY A 101 -13.19 -14.00 -22.62
N PRO A 102 -13.78 -14.73 -21.66
CA PRO A 102 -13.64 -14.44 -20.22
C PRO A 102 -12.21 -14.57 -19.67
N ASN A 103 -11.36 -15.33 -20.35
CA ASN A 103 -9.95 -15.55 -20.01
C ASN A 103 -8.99 -14.96 -21.06
N ASP A 104 -9.48 -14.10 -21.95
CA ASP A 104 -8.62 -13.41 -22.91
C ASP A 104 -7.55 -12.60 -22.15
N GLU A 105 -6.31 -12.62 -22.63
CA GLU A 105 -5.22 -11.82 -22.08
C GLU A 105 -4.59 -10.90 -23.15
N ASN A 106 -5.09 -10.96 -24.39
CA ASN A 106 -4.64 -10.16 -25.52
C ASN A 106 -5.54 -8.92 -25.73
N HIS A 107 -5.62 -8.07 -24.69
CA HIS A 107 -6.37 -6.82 -24.69
C HIS A 107 -5.76 -5.79 -23.71
N GLY A 108 -6.48 -4.72 -23.36
CA GLY A 108 -6.01 -3.71 -22.41
C GLY A 108 -5.83 -4.26 -21.00
N TRP A 109 -4.66 -4.02 -20.39
CA TRP A 109 -4.33 -4.49 -19.04
C TRP A 109 -4.59 -3.45 -17.93
N ASN A 110 -4.12 -2.22 -18.10
CA ASN A 110 -4.34 -1.14 -17.13
C ASN A 110 -5.18 -0.07 -17.82
N ALA A 111 -6.22 0.43 -17.16
CA ALA A 111 -6.93 1.61 -17.68
C ALA A 111 -6.07 2.87 -17.51
N ILE A 112 -5.48 3.07 -16.32
CA ILE A 112 -4.56 4.17 -16.02
C ILE A 112 -3.32 3.62 -15.32
N ILE A 113 -2.14 4.05 -15.77
CA ILE A 113 -0.87 3.74 -15.10
C ILE A 113 -0.05 5.02 -14.88
N PHE A 114 0.38 5.25 -13.65
CA PHE A 114 1.29 6.35 -13.30
C PHE A 114 2.70 5.81 -13.11
N LYS A 115 3.61 6.17 -14.04
CA LYS A 115 5.05 5.93 -13.93
C LYS A 115 5.78 7.25 -13.91
N ASN A 116 6.72 7.43 -12.98
CA ASN A 116 7.50 8.66 -12.83
C ASN A 116 6.60 9.91 -12.71
N ALA A 117 5.55 9.84 -11.88
CA ALA A 117 4.58 10.94 -11.75
C ALA A 117 4.38 11.40 -10.29
N GLU A 118 4.21 12.71 -10.07
CA GLU A 118 3.85 13.26 -8.77
C GLU A 118 2.76 14.33 -8.82
N HIS A 119 1.98 14.47 -7.75
CA HIS A 119 0.94 15.50 -7.66
C HIS A 119 -0.14 15.34 -8.74
N CYS A 120 -0.52 14.10 -9.01
CA CYS A 120 -1.58 13.78 -9.98
C CYS A 120 -2.84 13.30 -9.27
N TRP A 121 -3.95 13.26 -10.00
CA TRP A 121 -5.21 12.74 -9.46
C TRP A 121 -6.08 12.07 -10.50
N VAL A 122 -6.92 11.14 -10.03
CA VAL A 122 -7.97 10.46 -10.79
C VAL A 122 -9.28 10.62 -10.03
N ASN A 123 -10.34 11.07 -10.70
CA ASN A 123 -11.65 11.26 -10.07
C ASN A 123 -12.78 10.82 -10.99
N LYS A 124 -13.76 10.06 -10.47
CA LYS A 124 -14.94 9.65 -11.26
C LYS A 124 -14.56 8.91 -12.55
N VAL A 125 -13.65 7.94 -12.43
CA VAL A 125 -13.26 7.05 -13.54
C VAL A 125 -13.76 5.64 -13.28
N SER A 126 -14.39 5.02 -14.28
CA SER A 126 -14.76 3.60 -14.25
C SER A 126 -14.02 2.84 -15.33
N SER A 127 -13.36 1.75 -14.95
CA SER A 127 -12.76 0.80 -15.89
C SER A 127 -13.60 -0.48 -15.95
N LEU A 128 -13.76 -1.00 -17.17
CA LEU A 128 -14.42 -2.27 -17.43
C LEU A 128 -13.51 -3.16 -18.28
N TYR A 129 -13.43 -4.44 -17.92
CA TYR A 129 -12.82 -5.51 -18.72
C TYR A 129 -11.30 -5.43 -18.93
N PHE A 130 -10.61 -4.57 -18.19
CA PHE A 130 -9.14 -4.55 -18.18
C PHE A 130 -8.58 -5.76 -17.43
N GLY A 131 -7.47 -6.33 -17.89
CA GLY A 131 -6.94 -7.57 -17.28
C GLY A 131 -6.18 -7.39 -15.96
N TYR A 132 -5.79 -6.17 -15.63
CA TYR A 132 -5.02 -5.87 -14.44
C TYR A 132 -5.72 -4.87 -13.52
N SER A 133 -5.88 -3.61 -13.92
CA SER A 133 -6.29 -2.56 -12.97
C SER A 133 -7.12 -1.44 -13.61
N CYS A 134 -7.85 -0.74 -12.74
CA CYS A 134 -8.33 0.61 -13.02
C CYS A 134 -7.17 1.60 -12.91
N VAL A 135 -6.47 1.60 -11.78
CA VAL A 135 -5.29 2.45 -11.56
C VAL A 135 -4.14 1.63 -11.02
N ASN A 136 -2.98 1.77 -11.65
CA ASN A 136 -1.70 1.22 -11.20
C ASN A 136 -0.68 2.34 -10.97
N ILE A 137 -0.30 2.55 -9.71
CA ILE A 137 0.74 3.50 -9.34
C ILE A 137 2.06 2.74 -9.20
N ALA A 138 3.05 3.06 -10.05
CA ALA A 138 4.37 2.45 -10.01
C ALA A 138 5.27 3.04 -8.90
N TYR A 139 6.38 2.35 -8.61
CA TYR A 139 7.33 2.67 -7.52
C TYR A 139 7.87 4.11 -7.52
N THR A 140 8.10 4.67 -8.70
CA THR A 140 8.68 6.00 -8.88
C THR A 140 7.66 7.13 -8.85
N SER A 141 6.40 6.81 -8.55
CA SER A 141 5.29 7.76 -8.49
C SER A 141 4.85 8.02 -7.05
N LYS A 142 4.41 9.25 -6.75
CA LYS A 142 4.05 9.65 -5.39
C LYS A 142 3.05 10.79 -5.33
N ASN A 143 2.40 11.00 -4.18
CA ASN A 143 1.43 12.09 -4.01
C ASN A 143 0.29 12.04 -5.05
N ILE A 144 -0.23 10.84 -5.31
CA ILE A 144 -1.35 10.64 -6.25
C ILE A 144 -2.62 10.36 -5.46
N THR A 145 -3.69 11.06 -5.82
CA THR A 145 -5.03 10.82 -5.27
C THR A 145 -5.92 10.15 -6.30
N VAL A 146 -6.39 8.94 -6.01
CA VAL A 146 -7.42 8.26 -6.78
C VAL A 146 -8.71 8.29 -5.98
N GLN A 147 -9.79 8.82 -6.53
CA GLN A 147 -11.03 8.93 -5.79
C GLN A 147 -12.29 8.70 -6.62
N ASN A 148 -13.36 8.28 -5.96
CA ASN A 148 -14.70 8.09 -6.54
C ASN A 148 -14.65 7.25 -7.84
N SER A 149 -13.82 6.21 -7.88
CA SER A 149 -13.49 5.48 -9.11
C SER A 149 -13.79 3.99 -8.99
N SER A 150 -13.98 3.29 -10.11
CA SER A 150 -14.42 1.90 -10.12
C SER A 150 -13.58 0.99 -11.01
N CYS A 151 -13.36 -0.25 -10.57
CA CYS A 151 -12.74 -1.32 -11.35
C CYS A 151 -13.70 -2.50 -11.45
N LEU A 152 -14.28 -2.73 -12.62
CA LEU A 152 -15.40 -3.66 -12.77
C LEU A 152 -15.06 -4.75 -13.79
N ASP A 153 -15.27 -6.00 -13.37
CA ASP A 153 -15.31 -7.17 -14.25
C ASP A 153 -14.04 -7.36 -15.09
N ALA A 154 -12.89 -7.41 -14.43
CA ALA A 154 -11.62 -7.66 -15.11
C ALA A 154 -11.66 -8.96 -15.95
N ILE A 155 -11.03 -8.93 -17.13
CA ILE A 155 -10.92 -10.07 -18.05
C ILE A 155 -9.47 -10.55 -18.06
N SER A 156 -9.27 -11.76 -17.56
CA SER A 156 -7.99 -12.47 -17.51
C SER A 156 -8.25 -13.84 -16.86
N ILE A 157 -7.29 -14.76 -16.91
CA ILE A 157 -7.34 -15.89 -15.96
C ILE A 157 -7.22 -15.39 -14.51
N ILE A 158 -7.80 -16.13 -13.55
CA ILE A 158 -7.74 -15.80 -12.13
C ILE A 158 -6.51 -16.46 -11.51
N MET A 159 -5.34 -15.90 -11.80
CA MET A 159 -4.05 -16.38 -11.30
C MET A 159 -3.16 -15.20 -10.86
N GLY A 160 -2.00 -15.52 -10.28
CA GLY A 160 -1.00 -14.54 -9.85
C GLY A 160 -0.62 -13.56 -10.96
N GLY A 161 -0.44 -12.28 -10.60
CA GLY A 161 -0.08 -11.21 -11.55
C GLY A 161 -1.23 -10.58 -12.34
N ARG A 162 -2.50 -10.90 -12.05
CA ARG A 162 -3.68 -10.30 -12.68
C ARG A 162 -4.70 -9.75 -11.69
N ARG A 163 -5.57 -8.86 -12.17
CA ARG A 163 -6.74 -8.30 -11.47
C ARG A 163 -6.42 -7.57 -10.14
N TYR A 164 -5.44 -6.67 -10.19
CA TYR A 164 -5.03 -5.82 -9.05
C TYR A 164 -5.72 -4.47 -9.20
N SER A 165 -7.00 -4.41 -8.81
CA SER A 165 -7.96 -3.35 -9.20
C SER A 165 -7.43 -1.94 -8.96
N PHE A 166 -6.91 -1.67 -7.76
CA PHE A 166 -6.21 -0.45 -7.37
C PHE A 166 -4.86 -0.82 -6.75
N ASN A 167 -3.82 -0.81 -7.59
CA ASN A 167 -2.45 -1.20 -7.22
C ASN A 167 -1.61 0.03 -6.84
N CYS A 168 -0.96 -0.02 -5.67
CA CYS A 168 -0.11 1.05 -5.18
C CYS A 168 1.30 0.53 -4.83
N ASN A 169 2.26 0.80 -5.71
CA ASN A 169 3.69 0.56 -5.45
C ASN A 169 4.46 1.82 -5.04
N GLY A 170 3.85 3.00 -5.22
CA GLY A 170 4.43 4.30 -4.88
C GLY A 170 4.31 4.67 -3.41
N GLN A 171 4.59 5.94 -3.09
CA GLN A 171 4.53 6.48 -1.73
C GLN A 171 3.67 7.75 -1.62
N LEU A 172 3.13 8.04 -0.44
CA LEU A 172 2.31 9.23 -0.18
C LEU A 172 1.02 9.29 -1.03
N ASN A 173 0.44 8.14 -1.36
CA ASN A 173 -0.75 8.05 -2.23
C ASN A 173 -2.03 7.83 -1.43
N LEU A 174 -3.15 8.27 -2.01
CA LEU A 174 -4.49 8.16 -1.46
C LEU A 174 -5.43 7.50 -2.45
N PHE A 175 -6.18 6.50 -2.01
CA PHE A 175 -7.32 5.91 -2.70
C PHE A 175 -8.56 6.12 -1.82
N LYS A 176 -9.56 6.85 -2.31
CA LYS A 176 -10.75 7.23 -1.52
C LYS A 176 -12.05 6.96 -2.27
N ASN A 177 -13.02 6.32 -1.63
CA ASN A 177 -14.33 6.06 -2.25
C ASN A 177 -14.22 5.22 -3.53
N CYS A 178 -13.34 4.23 -3.55
CA CYS A 178 -13.16 3.35 -4.70
C CYS A 178 -14.05 2.09 -4.57
N VAL A 179 -14.53 1.58 -5.70
CA VAL A 179 -15.42 0.40 -5.75
C VAL A 179 -14.87 -0.63 -6.73
N THR A 180 -14.92 -1.91 -6.37
CA THR A 180 -14.53 -2.97 -7.29
C THR A 180 -15.55 -4.11 -7.36
N ARG A 181 -15.54 -4.82 -8.48
CA ARG A 181 -16.26 -6.08 -8.67
C ARG A 181 -15.39 -7.07 -9.44
N ASN A 182 -15.37 -8.33 -9.00
CA ASN A 182 -14.72 -9.44 -9.71
C ASN A 182 -13.19 -9.30 -9.82
N GLY A 183 -12.56 -8.60 -8.85
CA GLY A 183 -11.12 -8.44 -8.72
C GLY A 183 -10.44 -9.55 -7.91
N ARG A 184 -9.11 -9.59 -7.91
CA ARG A 184 -8.32 -10.58 -7.12
C ARG A 184 -7.67 -9.92 -5.91
N HIS A 185 -6.84 -8.90 -6.13
CA HIS A 185 -6.24 -8.09 -5.07
C HIS A 185 -6.69 -6.64 -5.24
N ASP A 186 -7.86 -6.32 -4.68
CA ASP A 186 -8.57 -5.09 -5.02
C ASP A 186 -7.89 -3.81 -4.52
N TYR A 187 -7.45 -3.81 -3.26
CA TYR A 187 -6.75 -2.70 -2.62
C TYR A 187 -5.39 -3.21 -2.16
N VAL A 188 -4.36 -3.01 -2.99
CA VAL A 188 -3.12 -3.77 -2.87
C VAL A 188 -1.87 -2.90 -2.95
N THR A 189 -0.89 -3.25 -2.12
CA THR A 189 0.50 -2.78 -2.26
C THR A 189 1.42 -3.94 -2.64
N GLY A 190 2.42 -3.63 -3.48
CA GLY A 190 3.46 -4.58 -3.87
C GLY A 190 4.56 -4.74 -2.81
N GLY A 191 5.74 -5.18 -3.26
CA GLY A 191 6.88 -5.44 -2.35
C GLY A 191 7.77 -4.22 -2.22
N GLY A 192 8.34 -3.97 -1.04
CA GLY A 192 9.25 -2.85 -0.79
C GLY A 192 8.57 -1.49 -0.80
N VAL A 193 7.24 -1.44 -0.69
CA VAL A 193 6.49 -0.19 -0.81
C VAL A 193 6.71 0.69 0.42
N CYS A 194 7.21 1.90 0.20
CA CYS A 194 7.42 2.90 1.23
C CYS A 194 6.13 3.67 1.51
N GLY A 195 5.63 3.61 2.75
CA GLY A 195 4.51 4.45 3.18
C GLY A 195 4.92 5.90 3.52
N PRO A 196 3.95 6.72 3.98
CA PRO A 196 2.54 6.34 4.17
C PRO A 196 1.74 6.24 2.86
N ASN A 197 0.80 5.31 2.79
CA ASN A 197 -0.24 5.22 1.75
C ASN A 197 -1.61 5.00 2.41
N VAL A 198 -2.70 5.35 1.75
CA VAL A 198 -4.05 5.22 2.31
C VAL A 198 -5.02 4.62 1.29
N PHE A 199 -5.78 3.62 1.71
CA PHE A 199 -7.05 3.21 1.10
C PHE A 199 -8.15 3.52 2.11
N THR A 200 -9.12 4.38 1.77
CA THR A 200 -10.16 4.82 2.69
C THR A 200 -11.55 4.81 2.07
N ASN A 201 -12.52 4.26 2.80
CA ASN A 201 -13.93 4.15 2.38
C ASN A 201 -14.07 3.46 1.03
N CYS A 202 -13.43 2.30 0.85
CA CYS A 202 -13.48 1.55 -0.40
C CYS A 202 -14.22 0.22 -0.23
N SER A 203 -14.88 -0.26 -1.28
CA SER A 203 -15.65 -1.52 -1.23
C SER A 203 -15.35 -2.48 -2.37
N SER A 204 -15.38 -3.79 -2.14
CA SER A 204 -15.20 -4.81 -3.17
C SER A 204 -16.25 -5.92 -3.05
N THR A 205 -16.63 -6.49 -4.19
CA THR A 205 -17.58 -7.61 -4.30
C THR A 205 -17.08 -8.63 -5.30
N LEU A 206 -17.47 -9.90 -5.12
CA LEU A 206 -16.95 -11.03 -5.89
C LEU A 206 -15.42 -11.08 -5.86
N ALA A 207 -14.83 -10.83 -4.68
CA ALA A 207 -13.37 -10.84 -4.51
C ALA A 207 -12.82 -12.28 -4.60
N HIS A 208 -11.78 -12.47 -5.42
CA HIS A 208 -11.15 -13.77 -5.65
C HIS A 208 -9.92 -14.04 -4.77
N SER A 209 -9.45 -13.03 -4.04
CA SER A 209 -8.35 -13.15 -3.08
C SER A 209 -8.41 -11.98 -2.09
N ASP A 210 -7.41 -11.89 -1.22
CA ASP A 210 -7.41 -10.90 -0.16
C ASP A 210 -6.97 -9.50 -0.64
N SER A 211 -7.46 -8.45 -0.01
CA SER A 211 -6.83 -7.12 -0.07
C SER A 211 -5.76 -6.98 1.01
N GLY A 212 -4.95 -5.93 0.92
CA GLY A 212 -3.85 -5.70 1.84
C GLY A 212 -2.48 -5.74 1.15
N PRO A 213 -1.40 -5.69 1.94
CA PRO A 213 -0.06 -5.84 1.38
C PRO A 213 0.11 -7.24 0.79
N HIS A 214 0.54 -7.33 -0.47
CA HIS A 214 0.56 -8.60 -1.21
C HIS A 214 1.95 -9.28 -1.24
N HIS A 215 3.00 -8.49 -1.41
CA HIS A 215 4.39 -8.96 -1.55
C HIS A 215 5.25 -8.47 -0.37
N ARG A 216 6.56 -8.75 -0.42
CA ARG A 216 7.59 -8.49 0.59
C ARG A 216 7.60 -7.08 1.20
N TRP A 217 7.32 -6.95 2.49
CA TRP A 217 7.64 -5.79 3.34
C TRP A 217 7.12 -4.42 2.86
N ALA A 218 5.85 -4.33 2.46
CA ALA A 218 5.20 -3.03 2.35
C ALA A 218 5.08 -2.36 3.73
N THR A 219 5.25 -1.04 3.79
CA THR A 219 5.24 -0.30 5.06
C THR A 219 4.18 0.80 5.10
N GLY A 220 3.57 1.03 6.26
CA GLY A 220 2.84 2.28 6.53
C GLY A 220 1.58 2.48 5.70
N THR A 221 0.84 1.44 5.35
CA THR A 221 -0.46 1.63 4.67
C THR A 221 -1.60 1.60 5.67
N LEU A 222 -2.47 2.59 5.57
CA LEU A 222 -3.73 2.65 6.28
C LEU A 222 -4.84 2.12 5.35
N TYR A 223 -5.51 1.06 5.79
CA TYR A 223 -6.77 0.58 5.22
C TYR A 223 -7.87 0.97 6.19
N ASP A 224 -8.70 1.93 5.79
CA ASP A 224 -9.66 2.60 6.66
C ASP A 224 -11.07 2.45 6.09
N ASN A 225 -11.98 1.83 6.82
CA ASN A 225 -13.34 1.56 6.36
C ASN A 225 -13.38 0.80 5.02
N ILE A 226 -12.56 -0.25 4.87
CA ILE A 226 -12.68 -1.16 3.73
C ILE A 226 -13.84 -2.13 3.97
N VAL A 227 -14.69 -2.35 2.97
CA VAL A 227 -15.80 -3.31 3.00
C VAL A 227 -15.63 -4.33 1.88
N THR A 228 -15.55 -5.62 2.20
CA THR A 228 -15.34 -6.66 1.20
C THR A 228 -16.03 -7.97 1.55
N ASP A 229 -16.46 -8.73 0.53
CA ASP A 229 -16.84 -10.14 0.68
C ASP A 229 -15.65 -11.12 0.58
N GLY A 230 -14.45 -10.58 0.32
CA GLY A 230 -13.16 -11.28 0.40
C GLY A 230 -12.47 -11.11 1.75
N GLU A 231 -11.18 -11.44 1.78
CA GLU A 231 -10.35 -11.33 2.98
C GLU A 231 -9.52 -10.04 2.95
N ILE A 232 -8.98 -9.61 4.11
CA ILE A 232 -7.95 -8.56 4.16
C ILE A 232 -6.84 -8.98 5.11
N ASN A 233 -5.62 -9.16 4.59
CA ASN A 233 -4.57 -9.89 5.32
C ASN A 233 -3.23 -9.14 5.36
N ILE A 234 -2.67 -9.00 6.57
CA ILE A 234 -1.25 -8.72 6.81
C ILE A 234 -0.64 -9.97 7.45
N GLN A 235 0.13 -10.72 6.67
CA GLN A 235 0.67 -12.01 7.10
C GLN A 235 2.04 -12.32 6.51
N ASP A 236 2.73 -13.28 7.12
CA ASP A 236 3.82 -14.01 6.48
C ASP A 236 3.24 -15.01 5.48
N ARG A 237 3.44 -14.73 4.19
CA ARG A 237 3.01 -15.56 3.08
C ARG A 237 3.99 -16.68 2.74
N GLY A 238 5.08 -16.78 3.49
CA GLY A 238 6.04 -17.87 3.36
C GLY A 238 6.56 -18.05 1.93
N PRO A 239 6.51 -19.28 1.38
CA PRO A 239 7.03 -19.58 0.06
C PRO A 239 6.10 -19.18 -1.09
N SER A 240 4.98 -18.50 -0.83
CA SER A 240 4.08 -18.04 -1.90
C SER A 240 4.84 -17.26 -2.98
N GLY A 241 4.48 -17.47 -4.25
CA GLY A 241 5.20 -16.93 -5.41
C GLY A 241 6.67 -17.31 -5.36
N THR A 242 7.55 -16.31 -5.47
CA THR A 242 9.00 -16.51 -5.46
C THR A 242 9.64 -16.38 -4.06
N GLY A 243 8.86 -16.59 -2.99
CA GLY A 243 9.28 -16.30 -1.61
C GLY A 243 8.80 -14.93 -1.14
N HIS A 244 7.46 -14.77 -1.04
CA HIS A 244 6.84 -13.52 -0.61
C HIS A 244 7.15 -13.17 0.84
N GLY A 245 7.20 -14.15 1.75
CA GLY A 245 7.50 -13.90 3.16
C GLY A 245 6.55 -12.90 3.83
N TRP A 246 7.07 -12.11 4.77
CA TRP A 246 6.33 -11.02 5.42
C TRP A 246 5.80 -10.01 4.40
N ALA A 247 4.47 -9.93 4.26
CA ALA A 247 3.89 -9.06 3.26
C ALA A 247 3.85 -7.58 3.69
N GLY A 248 3.59 -7.31 4.97
CA GLY A 248 3.50 -5.93 5.46
C GLY A 248 3.94 -5.75 6.90
N ALA A 249 4.47 -4.57 7.18
CA ALA A 249 4.88 -4.09 8.50
C ALA A 249 4.36 -2.66 8.72
N PHE A 250 4.08 -2.28 9.96
CA PHE A 250 3.56 -0.94 10.31
C PHE A 250 2.26 -0.60 9.57
N GLN A 251 1.40 -1.61 9.39
CA GLN A 251 0.13 -1.52 8.68
C GLN A 251 -1.00 -1.25 9.67
N VAL A 252 -2.00 -0.48 9.25
CA VAL A 252 -3.19 -0.21 10.06
C VAL A 252 -4.44 -0.61 9.29
N PHE A 253 -5.22 -1.52 9.86
CA PHE A 253 -6.61 -1.74 9.52
C PHE A 253 -7.47 -1.00 10.54
N TRP A 254 -8.34 -0.13 10.05
CA TRP A 254 -9.23 0.68 10.88
C TRP A 254 -10.68 0.50 10.44
N ASN A 255 -11.52 -0.03 11.33
CA ASN A 255 -12.97 -0.16 11.13
C ASN A 255 -13.34 -0.92 9.83
N CYS A 256 -12.53 -1.90 9.45
CA CYS A 256 -12.73 -2.69 8.24
C CYS A 256 -13.76 -3.81 8.45
N THR A 257 -14.48 -4.16 7.38
CA THR A 257 -15.46 -5.26 7.32
C THR A 257 -15.03 -6.20 6.19
N ALA A 258 -14.79 -7.46 6.51
CA ALA A 258 -14.31 -8.47 5.56
C ALA A 258 -14.88 -9.85 5.91
N LYS A 259 -14.78 -10.82 4.99
CA LYS A 259 -15.11 -12.23 5.27
C LYS A 259 -14.24 -12.80 6.39
N SER A 260 -12.94 -12.56 6.32
CA SER A 260 -11.97 -12.89 7.36
C SER A 260 -10.82 -11.88 7.30
N MET A 261 -10.08 -11.73 8.39
CA MET A 261 -8.87 -10.91 8.40
C MET A 261 -7.73 -11.59 9.16
N ILE A 262 -6.51 -11.36 8.70
CA ILE A 262 -5.29 -11.77 9.38
C ILE A 262 -4.45 -10.52 9.67
N CYS A 263 -3.95 -10.40 10.90
CA CYS A 263 -3.04 -9.35 11.30
C CYS A 263 -1.96 -9.96 12.19
N GLN A 264 -0.84 -10.33 11.56
CA GLN A 264 0.33 -10.92 12.22
C GLN A 264 1.37 -9.86 12.57
N GLN A 265 2.22 -10.19 13.53
CA GLN A 265 3.31 -9.34 14.00
C GLN A 265 4.64 -9.79 13.39
N PRO A 266 5.21 -9.04 12.42
CA PRO A 266 6.57 -9.24 12.00
C PRO A 266 7.54 -8.90 13.14
N PRO A 267 8.73 -9.51 13.19
CA PRO A 267 9.75 -9.08 14.14
C PRO A 267 10.04 -7.57 14.00
N MET A 268 10.10 -6.87 15.14
CA MET A 268 10.42 -5.44 15.24
C MET A 268 9.41 -4.48 14.58
N ALA A 269 8.23 -4.98 14.19
CA ALA A 269 7.16 -4.15 13.68
C ALA A 269 5.85 -4.51 14.38
N LEU A 270 4.95 -3.54 14.47
CA LEU A 270 3.57 -3.77 14.87
C LEU A 270 2.67 -3.54 13.68
N ASN A 271 1.59 -4.30 13.65
CA ASN A 271 0.45 -4.05 12.79
C ASN A 271 -0.78 -3.90 13.69
N TRP A 272 -1.76 -3.12 13.23
CA TRP A 272 -2.94 -2.81 14.03
C TRP A 272 -4.20 -3.22 13.29
N ASN A 273 -5.03 -4.02 13.94
CA ASN A 273 -6.39 -4.30 13.50
C ASN A 273 -7.38 -3.74 14.51
N ILE A 274 -7.84 -2.53 14.25
CA ILE A 274 -8.67 -1.76 15.17
C ILE A 274 -10.11 -1.76 14.68
N ALA A 275 -11.01 -2.14 15.58
CA ALA A 275 -12.43 -2.33 15.37
C ALA A 275 -12.82 -3.17 14.13
N PRO A 276 -12.23 -4.36 13.93
CA PRO A 276 -12.61 -5.23 12.82
C PRO A 276 -14.04 -5.75 12.99
N LYS A 277 -14.79 -5.76 11.89
CA LYS A 277 -16.12 -6.40 11.77
C LYS A 277 -15.98 -7.66 10.93
N THR A 278 -15.36 -8.66 11.52
CA THR A 278 -15.00 -9.90 10.83
C THR A 278 -14.69 -11.02 11.84
N VAL A 279 -14.33 -12.19 11.33
CA VAL A 279 -13.68 -13.25 12.09
C VAL A 279 -12.18 -13.27 11.77
N GLN A 280 -11.39 -13.82 12.68
CA GLN A 280 -9.97 -14.06 12.41
C GLN A 280 -9.81 -15.17 11.38
N GLY A 281 -9.04 -14.89 10.32
CA GLY A 281 -8.70 -15.85 9.28
C GLY A 281 -7.57 -16.79 9.69
N LYS A 282 -7.39 -17.88 8.93
CA LYS A 282 -6.28 -18.83 9.13
C LYS A 282 -5.06 -18.39 8.32
N PRO A 283 -3.92 -18.08 8.95
CA PRO A 283 -2.74 -17.63 8.23
C PRO A 283 -2.07 -18.73 7.40
N TRP A 284 -1.31 -18.32 6.40
CA TRP A 284 -0.50 -19.23 5.59
C TRP A 284 0.62 -19.88 6.41
N ILE A 285 1.35 -19.07 7.18
CA ILE A 285 2.29 -19.53 8.20
C ILE A 285 1.78 -19.08 9.56
N GLU A 286 1.73 -19.99 10.52
CA GLU A 286 1.44 -19.64 11.91
C GLU A 286 2.55 -18.73 12.48
N ARG A 287 2.16 -17.50 12.83
CA ARG A 287 3.00 -16.48 13.45
C ARG A 287 2.19 -15.80 14.55
N PRO A 288 2.84 -15.12 15.52
CA PRO A 288 2.12 -14.34 16.51
C PRO A 288 1.19 -13.32 15.85
N ASN A 289 -0.01 -13.18 16.41
CA ASN A 289 -0.91 -12.09 16.06
C ASN A 289 -0.31 -10.76 16.52
N SER A 290 -0.59 -9.69 15.79
CA SER A 290 -0.29 -8.34 16.25
C SER A 290 -1.49 -7.76 17.01
N ILE A 291 -1.68 -6.45 17.00
CA ILE A 291 -2.73 -5.80 17.79
C ILE A 291 -4.11 -6.07 17.17
N TRP A 292 -5.02 -6.55 18.01
CA TRP A 292 -6.45 -6.68 17.71
C TRP A 292 -7.23 -6.01 18.83
N GLU A 293 -7.94 -4.94 18.51
CA GLU A 293 -8.70 -4.15 19.50
C GLU A 293 -10.09 -3.84 18.98
N GLY A 294 -11.10 -3.81 19.86
CA GLY A 294 -12.47 -3.44 19.51
C GLY A 294 -13.16 -4.41 18.54
N VAL A 295 -12.80 -5.70 18.53
CA VAL A 295 -13.40 -6.70 17.63
C VAL A 295 -14.93 -6.71 17.77
N GLY A 296 -15.64 -6.50 16.67
CA GLY A 296 -17.10 -6.43 16.65
C GLY A 296 -17.72 -5.13 17.18
N GLU A 297 -16.90 -4.12 17.52
CA GLU A 297 -17.39 -2.81 17.97
C GLU A 297 -18.25 -2.14 16.90
N LYS A 298 -19.41 -1.64 17.32
CA LYS A 298 -20.40 -1.01 16.44
C LYS A 298 -20.27 0.52 16.45
N ASN A 299 -19.82 1.08 17.57
CA ASN A 299 -19.76 2.52 17.82
C ASN A 299 -18.31 3.03 17.79
N VAL A 300 -17.59 2.73 16.71
CA VAL A 300 -16.19 3.13 16.53
C VAL A 300 -16.07 4.65 16.39
N TYR A 301 -15.25 5.27 17.24
CA TYR A 301 -14.89 6.67 17.15
C TYR A 301 -13.36 6.86 17.25
N PRO A 302 -12.72 7.61 16.33
CA PRO A 302 -13.31 8.21 15.13
C PRO A 302 -13.78 7.15 14.11
N LYS A 303 -14.83 7.46 13.35
CA LYS A 303 -15.35 6.53 12.31
C LYS A 303 -14.30 6.20 11.24
N SER A 304 -13.49 7.19 10.87
CA SER A 304 -12.36 7.07 9.96
C SER A 304 -11.16 7.74 10.60
N LEU A 305 -10.05 7.00 10.68
CA LEU A 305 -8.79 7.53 11.18
C LEU A 305 -8.21 8.57 10.21
N TYR A 306 -8.31 8.32 8.90
CA TYR A 306 -7.85 9.26 7.89
C TYR A 306 -8.58 10.60 7.97
N ASP A 307 -9.92 10.58 7.98
CA ASP A 307 -10.71 11.81 8.04
C ASP A 307 -10.53 12.55 9.38
N ALA A 308 -10.29 11.84 10.49
CA ALA A 308 -9.94 12.45 11.77
C ALA A 308 -8.60 13.20 11.70
N GLN A 309 -7.56 12.56 11.15
CA GLN A 309 -6.24 13.18 10.97
C GLN A 309 -6.29 14.37 10.00
N VAL A 310 -7.09 14.30 8.93
CA VAL A 310 -7.31 15.44 8.02
C VAL A 310 -7.97 16.60 8.76
N LYS A 311 -9.02 16.34 9.55
CA LYS A 311 -9.71 17.37 10.34
C LYS A 311 -8.76 18.02 11.34
N GLU A 312 -7.95 17.24 12.04
CA GLU A 312 -6.95 17.74 12.99
C GLU A 312 -5.90 18.63 12.30
N ARG A 313 -5.38 18.19 11.14
CA ARG A 313 -4.42 18.97 10.35
C ARG A 313 -4.99 20.29 9.85
N ILE A 314 -6.26 20.31 9.44
CA ILE A 314 -6.93 21.54 8.99
C ILE A 314 -7.13 22.49 10.18
N ARG A 315 -7.58 21.97 11.33
CA ARG A 315 -7.80 22.77 12.56
C ARG A 315 -6.52 23.39 13.11
N SER A 316 -5.39 22.69 13.03
CA SER A 316 -4.10 23.16 13.54
C SER A 316 -3.43 24.24 12.67
N GLY A 317 -4.06 24.68 11.57
CA GLY A 317 -3.49 25.72 10.69
C GLY A 317 -2.29 25.26 9.84
N ASN A 318 -1.93 23.98 9.92
CA ASN A 318 -0.84 23.36 9.15
C ASN A 318 -1.22 23.07 7.68
N HIS A 319 -2.38 23.55 7.23
CA HIS A 319 -2.84 23.40 5.85
C HIS A 319 -2.64 24.71 5.09
N LYS A 320 -1.60 24.77 4.25
CA LYS A 320 -1.61 25.65 3.07
C LYS A 320 -2.27 24.87 1.93
N PRO A 321 -3.45 25.29 1.41
CA PRO A 321 -3.96 24.72 0.17
C PRO A 321 -2.88 24.86 -0.90
N ARG A 322 -2.67 23.82 -1.70
CA ARG A 322 -1.93 24.01 -2.94
C ARG A 322 -2.89 24.72 -3.89
N GLU A 323 -2.58 25.96 -4.23
CA GLU A 323 -3.30 26.68 -5.27
C GLU A 323 -3.18 25.90 -6.59
N ASN A 324 -4.30 25.81 -7.30
CA ASN A 324 -4.51 24.97 -8.49
C ASN A 324 -3.57 25.32 -9.65
#